data_AF-A0A8S9UPH7-F1
#
_entry.id   AF-A0A8S9UPH7-F1
#
_cell.length_a   1.000
_cell.length_b   1.000
_cell.length_c   1.000
_cell.angle_alpha   90.00
_cell.angle_beta   90.00
_cell.angle_gamma   90.00
#
_symmetry.space_group_name_H-M   'P 1'
#
loop_
_entity.id
_entity.type
_entity.pdbx_description
1 polymer ?
#
loop_
_entity_poly.entity_id
_entity_poly.type
_entity_poly.pdbx_seq_one_letter_code
_entity_poly.pdbx_strand_id
1 'polypeptide(L)'
;MPRPSARQVALRKLKIVLQVREAAATLRYLYDDEDLSEDELDILRAAAYERLNMTEVLKHFRLEREAFFRLVDLVRDHPVMDSSGTFPFRGGVELHMLVLLKCLGVFGNDNTWSKHAHFLGIGKGTIGDYLQRALGALLTLDASTAAWTDELERS
;
A
#
# COMPACT_ATOMS: atom_id res chain seq x y z
N MET A 1 -4.43 -41.40 -4.94
CA MET A 1 -4.92 -40.14 -5.54
C MET A 1 -4.55 -40.10 -7.02
N PRO A 2 -5.47 -39.78 -7.95
CA PRO A 2 -5.16 -39.77 -9.38
C PRO A 2 -4.29 -38.56 -9.74
N ARG A 3 -3.28 -38.76 -10.60
CA ARG A 3 -2.42 -37.68 -11.10
C ARG A 3 -3.19 -36.84 -12.14
N PRO A 4 -3.23 -35.51 -12.00
CA PRO A 4 -3.94 -34.66 -12.97
C PRO A 4 -3.23 -34.70 -14.32
N SER A 5 -4.01 -34.76 -15.40
CA SER A 5 -3.46 -34.81 -16.76
C SER A 5 -2.83 -33.48 -17.14
N ALA A 6 -1.87 -33.50 -18.07
CA ALA A 6 -1.21 -32.29 -18.58
C ALA A 6 -2.23 -31.23 -19.07
N ARG A 7 -3.35 -31.67 -19.66
CA ARG A 7 -4.46 -30.82 -20.09
C ARG A 7 -5.17 -30.13 -18.92
N GLN A 8 -5.41 -30.84 -17.82
CA GLN A 8 -6.04 -30.27 -16.63
C GLN A 8 -5.14 -29.23 -15.94
N VAL A 9 -3.83 -29.47 -15.93
CA VAL A 9 -2.84 -28.51 -15.42
C VAL A 9 -2.80 -27.24 -16.29
N ALA A 10 -2.79 -27.39 -17.61
CA ALA A 10 -2.83 -26.27 -18.55
C ALA A 10 -4.12 -25.44 -18.40
N LEU A 11 -5.27 -26.10 -18.26
CA LEU A 11 -6.56 -25.42 -18.04
C LEU A 11 -6.60 -24.62 -16.74
N ARG A 12 -6.02 -25.14 -15.64
CA ARG A 12 -5.93 -24.39 -14.39
C ARG A 12 -5.06 -23.15 -14.53
N LYS A 13 -3.90 -23.26 -15.19
CA LYS A 13 -3.01 -22.11 -15.46
C LYS A 13 -3.72 -21.05 -16.30
N LEU A 14 -4.40 -21.46 -17.37
CA LEU A 14 -5.17 -20.56 -18.23
C LEU A 14 -6.29 -19.87 -17.46
N LYS A 15 -7.01 -20.60 -16.59
CA LYS A 15 -8.11 -20.03 -15.79
C LYS A 15 -7.61 -18.96 -14.82
N ILE A 16 -6.46 -19.19 -14.18
CA ILE A 16 -5.82 -18.20 -13.30
C ILE A 16 -5.42 -16.95 -14.10
N VAL A 17 -4.79 -17.12 -15.26
CA VAL A 17 -4.40 -15.98 -16.12
C VAL A 17 -5.62 -15.18 -16.59
N LEU A 18 -6.71 -15.87 -16.93
CA LEU A 18 -7.96 -15.24 -17.35
C LEU A 18 -8.58 -14.42 -16.21
N GLN A 19 -8.62 -14.98 -14.98
CA GLN A 19 -9.10 -14.28 -13.79
C GLN A 19 -8.24 -13.05 -13.46
N VAL A 20 -6.92 -13.15 -13.56
CA VAL A 20 -6.01 -12.01 -13.33
C VAL A 20 -6.22 -10.93 -14.39
N ARG A 21 -6.42 -11.31 -15.66
CA ARG A 21 -6.66 -10.37 -16.75
C ARG A 21 -8.04 -9.72 -16.67
N GLU A 22 -9.05 -10.47 -16.25
CA GLU A 22 -10.39 -9.97 -16.00
C GLU A 22 -10.36 -8.96 -14.85
N ALA A 23 -9.73 -9.29 -13.72
CA ALA A 23 -9.56 -8.35 -12.61
C ALA A 23 -8.80 -7.08 -13.02
N ALA A 24 -7.69 -7.21 -13.77
CA ALA A 24 -6.94 -6.06 -14.27
C ALA A 24 -7.74 -5.21 -15.27
N ALA A 25 -8.59 -5.83 -16.10
CA ALA A 25 -9.47 -5.14 -17.04
C ALA A 25 -10.63 -4.45 -16.32
N THR A 26 -11.20 -5.07 -15.29
CA THR A 26 -12.21 -4.45 -14.42
C THR A 26 -11.62 -3.25 -13.69
N LEU A 27 -10.42 -3.37 -13.12
CA LEU A 27 -9.73 -2.24 -12.50
C LEU A 27 -9.47 -1.13 -13.52
N ARG A 28 -8.99 -1.47 -14.72
CA ARG A 28 -8.78 -0.47 -15.78
C ARG A 28 -10.09 0.19 -16.22
N TYR A 29 -11.16 -0.55 -16.43
CA TYR A 29 -12.47 0.01 -16.80
C TYR A 29 -13.08 0.88 -15.69
N LEU A 30 -12.94 0.47 -14.43
CA LEU A 30 -13.47 1.19 -13.28
C LEU A 30 -12.69 2.48 -12.95
N TYR A 31 -11.41 2.54 -13.28
CA TYR A 31 -10.53 3.65 -12.89
C TYR A 31 -10.11 4.60 -14.02
N ASP A 32 -10.52 4.36 -15.27
CA ASP A 32 -10.07 5.18 -16.42
C ASP A 32 -11.09 6.22 -16.90
N ASP A 33 -12.37 6.21 -16.49
CA ASP A 33 -13.36 7.13 -17.12
C ASP A 33 -14.55 7.69 -16.30
N GLU A 34 -14.77 7.35 -15.01
CA GLU A 34 -15.88 7.95 -14.25
C GLU A 34 -15.41 8.81 -13.07
N ASP A 35 -15.92 10.06 -13.00
CA ASP A 35 -15.82 10.95 -11.84
C ASP A 35 -16.59 10.32 -10.66
N LEU A 36 -15.94 9.37 -10.00
CA LEU A 36 -16.48 8.70 -8.81
C LEU A 36 -16.49 9.67 -7.64
N SER A 37 -17.60 9.66 -6.90
CA SER A 37 -17.72 10.44 -5.66
C SER A 37 -16.74 9.95 -4.60
N GLU A 38 -16.39 10.82 -3.65
CA GLU A 38 -15.38 10.51 -2.62
C GLU A 38 -15.74 9.28 -1.78
N ASP A 39 -17.03 9.08 -1.51
CA ASP A 39 -17.56 7.94 -0.75
C ASP A 39 -17.46 6.62 -1.54
N GLU A 40 -17.63 6.68 -2.86
CA GLU A 40 -17.50 5.51 -3.74
C GLU A 40 -16.03 5.06 -3.82
N LEU A 41 -15.09 6.00 -3.88
CA LEU A 41 -13.65 5.71 -3.84
C LEU A 41 -13.25 4.99 -2.55
N ASP A 42 -13.79 5.41 -1.40
CA ASP A 42 -13.46 4.84 -0.10
C ASP A 42 -14.02 3.41 0.07
N ILE A 43 -15.23 3.14 -0.45
CA ILE A 43 -15.82 1.79 -0.51
C ILE A 43 -15.00 0.87 -1.42
N LEU A 44 -14.66 1.35 -2.62
CA LEU A 44 -13.86 0.59 -3.58
C LEU A 44 -12.46 0.31 -3.05
N ARG A 45 -11.89 1.24 -2.30
CA ARG A 45 -10.62 1.08 -1.60
C ARG A 45 -10.68 -0.05 -0.57
N ALA A 46 -11.71 -0.08 0.29
CA ALA A 46 -11.88 -1.16 1.26
C ALA A 46 -11.96 -2.53 0.56
N ALA A 47 -12.73 -2.64 -0.52
CA ALA A 47 -12.85 -3.85 -1.33
C ALA A 47 -11.53 -4.24 -2.04
N ALA A 48 -10.77 -3.26 -2.54
CA ALA A 48 -9.46 -3.49 -3.15
C ALA A 48 -8.41 -3.97 -2.13
N TYR A 49 -8.45 -3.44 -0.90
CA TYR A 49 -7.58 -3.87 0.19
C TYR A 49 -7.90 -5.28 0.70
N GLU A 50 -9.17 -5.70 0.68
CA GLU A 50 -9.54 -7.10 0.95
C GLU A 50 -9.08 -8.04 -0.18
N ARG A 51 -9.05 -7.55 -1.42
CA ARG A 51 -8.69 -8.36 -2.60
C ARG A 51 -7.19 -8.49 -2.85
N LEU A 52 -6.35 -7.62 -2.30
CA LEU A 52 -4.89 -7.70 -2.44
C LEU A 52 -4.34 -8.93 -1.71
N ASN A 53 -3.86 -9.90 -2.50
CA ASN A 53 -3.22 -11.11 -1.97
C ASN A 53 -1.92 -10.76 -1.24
N MET A 54 -1.51 -11.57 -0.25
CA MET A 54 -0.29 -11.37 0.55
C MET A 54 0.96 -11.12 -0.32
N THR A 55 1.05 -11.84 -1.44
CA THR A 55 2.11 -11.69 -2.45
C THR A 55 2.09 -10.35 -3.18
N GLU A 56 0.90 -9.76 -3.39
CA GLU A 56 0.74 -8.48 -4.07
C GLU A 56 1.05 -7.31 -3.13
N VAL A 57 0.65 -7.43 -1.85
CA VAL A 57 1.04 -6.48 -0.80
C VAL A 57 2.58 -6.43 -0.68
N LEU A 58 3.22 -7.60 -0.58
CA LEU A 58 4.68 -7.68 -0.52
C LEU A 58 5.35 -7.13 -1.78
N LYS A 59 4.77 -7.34 -2.96
CA LYS A 59 5.31 -6.81 -4.22
C LYS A 59 5.27 -5.28 -4.29
N HIS A 60 4.18 -4.67 -3.84
CA HIS A 60 3.97 -3.23 -3.97
C HIS A 60 4.53 -2.41 -2.82
N PHE A 61 4.52 -2.94 -1.60
CA PHE A 61 4.91 -2.23 -0.39
C PHE A 61 6.17 -2.80 0.27
N ARG A 62 6.70 -3.93 -0.23
CA ARG A 62 7.89 -4.63 0.31
C ARG A 62 7.76 -5.04 1.77
N LEU A 63 6.52 -5.09 2.28
CA LEU A 63 6.21 -5.37 3.67
C LEU A 63 5.01 -6.33 3.73
N GLU A 64 5.00 -7.20 4.74
CA GLU A 64 3.85 -8.07 5.04
C GLU A 64 2.72 -7.26 5.70
N ARG A 65 1.47 -7.72 5.54
CA ARG A 65 0.28 -7.01 6.04
C ARG A 65 0.30 -6.88 7.57
N GLU A 66 0.75 -7.91 8.26
CA GLU A 66 0.83 -7.95 9.73
C GLU A 66 1.92 -7.00 10.24
N ALA A 67 3.05 -6.95 9.55
CA ALA A 67 4.12 -6.00 9.85
C ALA A 67 3.66 -4.56 9.60
N PHE A 68 2.81 -4.34 8.61
CA PHE A 68 2.26 -3.03 8.29
C PHE A 68 1.42 -2.49 9.43
N PHE A 69 0.49 -3.29 9.96
CA PHE A 69 -0.35 -2.84 11.07
C PHE A 69 0.47 -2.60 12.36
N ARG A 70 1.49 -3.42 12.63
CA ARG A 70 2.42 -3.16 13.75
C ARG A 70 3.14 -1.81 13.59
N LEU A 71 3.56 -1.46 12.38
CA LEU A 71 4.19 -0.17 12.09
C LEU A 71 3.20 0.99 12.27
N VAL A 72 1.96 0.82 11.81
CA VAL A 72 0.91 1.83 11.99
C VAL A 72 0.62 2.05 13.47
N ASP A 73 0.47 0.99 14.25
CA ASP A 73 0.20 1.08 15.70
C ASP A 73 1.34 1.80 16.44
N LEU A 74 2.59 1.63 16.00
CA LEU A 74 3.76 2.32 16.57
C LEU A 74 3.71 3.85 16.36
N VAL A 75 3.10 4.30 15.27
CA VAL A 75 3.10 5.71 14.85
C VAL A 75 1.75 6.38 15.04
N ARG A 76 0.70 5.62 15.39
CA ARG A 76 -0.67 6.11 15.53
C ARG A 76 -0.80 7.30 16.48
N ASP A 77 -0.11 7.24 17.61
CA ASP A 77 -0.20 8.26 18.67
C ASP A 77 0.81 9.42 18.46
N HIS A 78 1.49 9.48 17.32
CA HIS A 78 2.49 10.51 17.06
C HIS A 78 1.82 11.86 16.78
N PRO A 79 2.28 12.99 17.35
CA PRO A 79 1.62 14.29 17.23
C PRO A 79 1.53 14.82 15.79
N VAL A 80 2.44 14.40 14.90
CA VAL A 80 2.42 14.76 13.46
C VAL A 80 1.26 14.07 12.72
N MET A 81 0.74 12.97 13.28
CA MET A 81 -0.41 12.23 12.77
C MET A 81 -1.73 12.68 13.38
N ASP A 82 -1.70 13.61 14.34
CA ASP A 82 -2.89 14.23 14.88
C ASP A 82 -3.30 15.41 13.99
N SER A 83 -4.55 15.40 13.55
CA SER A 83 -5.11 16.51 12.79
C SER A 83 -5.51 17.60 13.78
N SER A 84 -4.72 18.66 13.88
CA SER A 84 -5.02 19.83 14.74
C SER A 84 -6.26 20.63 14.32
N GLY A 85 -7.03 20.15 13.33
CA GLY A 85 -8.23 20.78 12.79
C GLY A 85 -9.51 20.03 13.13
N THR A 86 -10.64 20.60 12.71
CA THR A 86 -11.99 20.07 12.95
C THR A 86 -12.26 18.73 12.25
N PHE A 87 -11.43 18.34 11.27
CA PHE A 87 -11.63 17.14 10.47
C PHE A 87 -10.39 16.23 10.53
N PRO A 88 -10.58 14.91 10.74
CA PRO A 88 -9.49 13.94 10.71
C PRO A 88 -8.85 13.88 9.32
N PHE A 89 -7.57 13.50 9.25
CA PHE A 89 -6.93 13.27 7.97
C PHE A 89 -7.65 12.16 7.18
N ARG A 90 -7.87 12.38 5.88
CA ARG A 90 -8.49 11.37 5.02
C ARG A 90 -7.65 10.09 5.02
N GLY A 91 -8.30 8.96 5.31
CA GLY A 91 -7.68 7.64 5.33
C GLY A 91 -6.69 7.36 6.47
N GLY A 92 -6.61 8.24 7.48
CA GLY A 92 -5.88 7.99 8.73
C GLY A 92 -4.37 7.81 8.59
N VAL A 93 -3.74 7.33 9.66
CA VAL A 93 -2.29 7.04 9.74
C VAL A 93 -1.91 5.95 8.73
N GLU A 94 -2.82 5.00 8.50
CA GLU A 94 -2.69 3.89 7.57
C GLU A 94 -2.37 4.39 6.15
N LEU A 95 -3.12 5.39 5.65
CA LEU A 95 -2.88 5.96 4.31
C LEU A 95 -1.51 6.66 4.22
N HIS A 96 -1.13 7.41 5.25
CA HIS A 96 0.17 8.06 5.31
C HIS A 96 1.30 7.03 5.18
N MET A 97 1.20 5.92 5.91
CA MET A 97 2.17 4.83 5.85
C MET A 97 2.16 4.08 4.53
N LEU A 98 0.99 3.88 3.92
CA LEU A 98 0.88 3.25 2.61
C LEU A 98 1.52 4.10 1.51
N VAL A 99 1.34 5.43 1.55
CA VAL A 99 2.01 6.36 0.63
C VAL A 99 3.52 6.23 0.77
N LEU A 100 4.04 6.28 2.00
CA LEU A 100 5.47 6.13 2.27
C LEU A 100 6.02 4.80 1.75
N LEU A 101 5.40 3.68 2.12
CA LEU A 101 5.84 2.35 1.70
C LEU A 101 5.74 2.16 0.18
N LYS A 102 4.74 2.75 -0.47
CA LYS A 102 4.62 2.72 -1.93
C LYS A 102 5.75 3.50 -2.58
N CYS A 103 6.10 4.67 -2.06
CA CYS A 103 7.23 5.46 -2.55
C CYS A 103 8.57 4.72 -2.36
N LEU A 104 8.75 4.00 -1.25
CA LEU A 104 9.96 3.21 -0.97
C LEU A 104 10.02 1.90 -1.75
N GLY A 105 8.87 1.26 -2.00
CA GLY A 105 8.77 -0.06 -2.61
C GLY A 105 8.85 -0.08 -4.14
N VAL A 106 8.63 1.08 -4.78
CA VAL A 106 8.56 1.23 -6.23
C VAL A 106 9.86 1.85 -6.77
N PHE A 107 10.45 1.21 -7.77
CA PHE A 107 11.66 1.67 -8.44
C PHE A 107 11.40 1.92 -9.94
N GLY A 108 12.15 2.85 -10.53
CA GLY A 108 12.13 3.12 -11.97
C GLY A 108 10.91 3.91 -12.46
N ASN A 109 10.45 3.62 -13.68
CA ASN A 109 9.41 4.39 -14.39
C ASN A 109 8.01 4.31 -13.77
N ASP A 110 7.82 3.50 -12.74
CA ASP A 110 6.57 3.43 -11.97
C ASP A 110 6.53 4.39 -10.78
N ASN A 111 7.64 5.09 -10.48
CA ASN A 111 7.73 6.06 -9.39
C ASN A 111 7.25 7.47 -9.80
N THR A 112 6.07 7.58 -10.40
CA THR A 112 5.46 8.88 -10.70
C THR A 112 4.30 9.17 -9.75
N TRP A 113 4.18 10.42 -9.29
CA TRP A 113 3.09 10.82 -8.40
C TRP A 113 1.71 10.53 -8.99
N SER A 114 1.54 10.63 -10.31
CA SER A 114 0.27 10.26 -10.96
C SER A 114 -0.07 8.78 -10.79
N LYS A 115 0.92 7.89 -10.89
CA LYS A 115 0.72 6.44 -10.70
C LYS A 115 0.46 6.09 -9.23
N HIS A 116 1.14 6.77 -8.31
CA HIS A 116 0.90 6.63 -6.87
C HIS A 116 -0.49 7.11 -6.47
N ALA A 117 -0.91 8.28 -6.98
CA ALA A 117 -2.24 8.85 -6.80
C ALA A 117 -3.32 7.88 -7.25
N HIS A 118 -3.19 7.39 -8.48
CA HIS A 118 -4.12 6.44 -9.06
C HIS A 118 -4.18 5.13 -8.27
N PHE A 119 -3.03 4.57 -7.88
CA PHE A 119 -2.98 3.32 -7.12
C PHE A 119 -3.56 3.45 -5.71
N LEU A 120 -3.39 4.60 -5.05
CA LEU A 120 -3.83 4.83 -3.67
C LEU A 120 -5.18 5.53 -3.56
N GLY A 121 -5.77 5.96 -4.68
CA GLY A 121 -7.04 6.68 -4.75
C GLY A 121 -6.97 8.08 -4.12
N ILE A 122 -5.83 8.77 -4.24
CA ILE A 122 -5.62 10.11 -3.66
C ILE A 122 -5.24 11.13 -4.73
N GLY A 123 -5.52 12.41 -4.45
CA GLY A 123 -5.11 13.50 -5.31
C GLY A 123 -3.58 13.55 -5.47
N LYS A 124 -3.08 13.69 -6.71
CA LYS A 124 -1.64 13.81 -6.99
C LYS A 124 -0.96 14.90 -6.17
N GLY A 125 -1.65 16.03 -5.97
CA GLY A 125 -1.13 17.17 -5.23
C GLY A 125 -0.94 16.93 -3.74
N THR A 126 -1.63 15.94 -3.16
CA THR A 126 -1.61 15.70 -1.71
C THR A 126 -0.58 14.65 -1.29
N ILE A 127 -0.04 13.86 -2.24
CA ILE A 127 0.95 12.79 -1.97
C ILE A 127 2.14 13.31 -1.18
N GLY A 128 2.65 14.50 -1.52
CA GLY A 128 3.77 15.12 -0.83
C GLY A 128 3.49 15.33 0.65
N ASP A 129 2.28 15.81 0.99
CA ASP A 129 1.88 16.06 2.37
C ASP A 129 1.76 14.75 3.17
N TYR A 130 1.16 13.71 2.57
CA TYR A 130 1.08 12.38 3.19
C TYR A 130 2.49 11.83 3.47
N LEU A 131 3.38 11.94 2.48
CA LEU A 131 4.74 11.44 2.57
C LEU A 131 5.56 12.18 3.64
N GLN A 132 5.48 13.51 3.68
CA GLN A 132 6.23 14.32 4.65
C GLN A 132 5.81 14.02 6.09
N ARG A 133 4.49 13.89 6.34
CA ARG A 133 3.99 13.52 7.67
C ARG A 133 4.42 12.11 8.08
N ALA A 134 4.33 11.14 7.17
CA ALA A 134 4.78 9.77 7.40
C ALA A 134 6.28 9.69 7.70
N LEU A 135 7.11 10.37 6.91
CA LEU A 135 8.55 10.44 7.15
C LEU A 135 8.87 11.10 8.48
N GLY A 136 8.22 12.23 8.80
CA GLY A 136 8.44 12.94 10.06
C GLY A 136 8.15 12.05 11.27
N ALA A 137 7.07 11.28 11.23
CA ALA A 137 6.69 10.39 12.31
C ALA A 137 7.53 9.10 12.37
N LEU A 138 8.10 8.65 11.26
CA LEU A 138 9.02 7.50 11.25
C LEU A 138 10.44 7.89 11.71
N LEU A 139 10.92 9.07 11.31
CA LEU A 139 12.26 9.55 11.68
C LEU A 139 12.38 9.90 13.17
N THR A 140 11.28 10.25 13.84
CA THR A 140 11.28 10.44 15.30
C THR A 140 11.45 9.12 16.04
N LEU A 141 11.06 7.99 15.45
CA LEU A 141 11.31 6.66 16.02
C LEU A 141 12.78 6.26 15.95
N ASP A 142 13.53 6.78 14.97
CA ASP A 142 14.95 6.45 14.74
C ASP A 142 15.80 6.59 16.02
N ALA A 143 15.58 7.66 16.78
CA ALA A 143 16.25 7.91 18.05
C ALA A 143 16.01 6.82 19.12
N SER A 144 14.90 6.08 19.02
CA SER A 144 14.52 5.02 19.96
C SER A 144 14.79 3.60 19.44
N THR A 145 14.94 3.42 18.12
CA THR A 145 15.04 2.10 17.48
C THR A 145 16.38 1.81 16.80
N ALA A 146 17.12 2.83 16.37
CA ALA A 146 18.41 2.64 15.71
C ALA A 146 19.56 2.65 16.72
N ALA A 147 19.67 1.58 17.50
CA ALA A 147 20.95 1.23 18.09
C ALA A 147 21.77 0.50 17.03
N TRP A 148 22.69 1.22 16.36
CA TRP A 148 23.78 0.52 15.69
C TRP A 148 24.53 -0.27 16.76
N THR A 149 24.75 -1.57 16.55
CA THR A 149 25.53 -2.41 17.47
C THR A 149 26.84 -1.71 17.79
N ASP A 150 27.13 -1.45 19.06
CA ASP A 150 28.40 -0.84 19.44
C ASP A 150 29.57 -1.73 19.00
N GLU A 151 30.75 -1.14 18.82
CA GLU A 151 31.95 -1.85 18.37
C GLU A 151 32.30 -3.05 19.28
N LEU A 152 31.86 -3.01 20.54
CA LEU A 152 32.02 -4.08 21.54
C LEU A 152 31.07 -5.27 21.33
N GLU A 153 29.95 -5.11 20.62
CA GLU A 153 29.01 -6.19 20.31
C GLU A 153 29.34 -6.91 18.99
N ARG A 154 30.37 -6.44 18.26
CA ARG A 154 30.83 -7.02 16.99
C ARG A 154 32.05 -7.96 17.14
N SER A 155 32.57 -8.15 18.35
CA SER A 155 33.74 -9.01 18.64
C SER A 155 33.37 -10.45 18.94
#